data_AF-A0A920DUW2-F1
#
_entry.id   AF-A0A920DUW2-F1
#
_cell.length_a   1.000
_cell.length_b   1.000
_cell.length_c   1.000
_cell.angle_alpha   90.00
_cell.angle_beta   90.00
_cell.angle_gamma   90.00
#
_symmetry.space_group_name_H-M   'P 1'
#
loop_
_entity.id
_entity.type
_entity.pdbx_description
1 polymer ?
#
loop_
_entity_poly.entity_id
_entity_poly.type
_entity_poly.pdbx_seq_one_letter_code
_entity_poly.pdbx_strand_id
1 'polypeptide(L)'
;MNEIRIIPIEGIPEIKVDDNLAEITFDVLNKSEIGIEKNDIFIVTQKIVSKSEGMERDLSNYDFEELLQSESKKIIRKRGDLVIAKTHHGFICANAGIDKSNVKKNSALLLPEDPNKSADKFRKRFESLANLPIAVIISDTFGRAWRKGQVNFAIGSSGISPIDSYIGKLDSFDNELNATEIAVIDELASAAELVMKKTIDIYQ
;
A
#
# COMPACT_ATOMS: atom_id res chain seq x y z
N MET A 1 9.66 15.51 -22.46
CA MET A 1 9.14 14.13 -22.46
C MET A 1 8.38 13.97 -21.17
N ASN A 2 7.05 13.79 -21.22
CA ASN A 2 6.22 13.55 -20.04
C ASN A 2 5.76 12.10 -20.09
N GLU A 3 6.69 11.17 -19.84
CA GLU A 3 6.40 9.74 -19.80
C GLU A 3 6.42 9.25 -18.35
N ILE A 4 5.49 8.37 -18.01
CA ILE A 4 5.48 7.62 -16.75
C ILE A 4 5.59 6.13 -17.10
N ARG A 5 6.52 5.43 -16.45
CA ARG A 5 6.70 3.98 -16.57
C ARG A 5 6.36 3.32 -15.24
N ILE A 6 5.53 2.28 -15.28
CA ILE A 6 5.19 1.47 -14.12
C ILE A 6 5.65 0.05 -14.41
N ILE A 7 6.65 -0.41 -13.67
CA ILE A 7 7.37 -1.65 -13.96
C ILE A 7 7.15 -2.61 -12.79
N PRO A 8 6.63 -3.83 -13.02
CA PRO A 8 6.51 -4.82 -11.96
C PRO A 8 7.89 -5.34 -11.55
N ILE A 9 8.07 -5.55 -10.24
CA ILE A 9 9.25 -6.24 -9.69
C ILE A 9 8.88 -7.70 -9.48
N GLU A 10 9.32 -8.56 -10.39
CA GLU A 10 9.07 -10.00 -10.35
C GLU A 10 10.16 -10.74 -9.57
N GLY A 11 9.84 -11.94 -9.07
CA GLY A 11 10.81 -12.79 -8.37
C GLY A 11 11.00 -12.49 -6.88
N ILE A 12 10.19 -11.61 -6.30
CA ILE A 12 10.10 -11.45 -4.84
C ILE A 12 9.61 -12.79 -4.23
N PRO A 13 10.34 -13.40 -3.27
CA PRO A 13 9.93 -14.66 -2.66
C PRO A 13 8.73 -14.48 -1.73
N GLU A 14 8.16 -15.59 -1.27
CA GLU A 14 7.17 -15.55 -0.19
C GLU A 14 7.81 -14.98 1.09
N ILE A 15 7.27 -13.86 1.56
CA ILE A 15 7.79 -13.11 2.69
C ILE A 15 7.41 -13.77 4.02
N LYS A 16 8.36 -13.82 4.93
CA LYS A 16 8.24 -14.33 6.29
C LYS A 16 8.42 -13.21 7.32
N VAL A 17 8.05 -13.51 8.56
CA VAL A 17 8.30 -12.63 9.70
C VAL A 17 9.80 -12.31 9.78
N ASP A 18 10.11 -11.05 10.07
CA ASP A 18 11.45 -10.48 10.20
C ASP A 18 12.27 -10.36 8.89
N ASP A 19 11.71 -10.75 7.73
CA ASP A 19 12.36 -10.52 6.44
C ASP A 19 12.58 -9.03 6.17
N ASN A 20 13.76 -8.68 5.65
CA ASN A 20 14.06 -7.30 5.26
C ASN A 20 13.63 -7.05 3.81
N LEU A 21 12.45 -6.46 3.64
CA LEU A 21 11.88 -6.18 2.31
C LEU A 21 12.79 -5.34 1.41
N ALA A 22 13.53 -4.38 1.96
CA ALA A 22 14.43 -3.54 1.17
C ALA A 22 15.64 -4.34 0.64
N GLU A 23 16.22 -5.21 1.45
CA GLU A 23 17.32 -6.09 1.04
C GLU A 23 16.86 -7.10 -0.01
N ILE A 24 15.72 -7.74 0.22
CA ILE A 24 15.13 -8.69 -0.74
C ILE A 24 14.85 -8.00 -2.07
N THR A 25 14.24 -6.81 -2.03
CA THR A 25 13.94 -6.04 -3.25
C THR A 25 15.21 -5.65 -3.99
N PHE A 26 16.24 -5.21 -3.26
CA PHE A 26 17.54 -4.84 -3.83
C PHE A 26 18.23 -6.04 -4.49
N ASP A 27 18.22 -7.21 -3.83
CA ASP A 27 18.81 -8.44 -4.37
C ASP A 27 18.09 -8.94 -5.63
N VAL A 28 16.78 -8.79 -5.70
CA VAL A 28 15.98 -9.10 -6.89
C VAL A 28 16.32 -8.15 -8.03
N LEU A 29 16.37 -6.84 -7.75
CA LEU A 29 16.66 -5.84 -8.77
C LEU A 29 18.07 -5.97 -9.34
N ASN A 30 19.08 -6.28 -8.51
CA ASN A 30 20.46 -6.55 -8.96
C ASN A 30 20.58 -7.75 -9.90
N LYS A 31 19.62 -8.68 -9.88
CA LYS A 31 19.57 -9.85 -10.78
C LYS A 31 18.66 -9.61 -11.99
N SER A 32 17.95 -8.48 -12.01
CA SER A 32 17.05 -8.09 -13.10
C SER A 32 17.73 -7.10 -14.05
N GLU A 33 17.11 -6.87 -15.20
CA GLU A 33 17.53 -5.82 -16.14
C GLU A 33 16.92 -4.44 -15.81
N ILE A 34 16.16 -4.34 -14.70
CA ILE A 34 15.50 -3.11 -14.27
C ILE A 34 16.52 -2.21 -13.58
N GLY A 35 16.93 -1.16 -14.29
CA GLY A 35 17.72 -0.07 -13.69
C GLY A 35 16.86 0.78 -12.76
N ILE A 36 17.47 1.28 -11.68
CA ILE A 36 16.83 2.21 -10.73
C ILE A 36 17.40 3.59 -10.96
N GLU A 37 16.52 4.57 -11.08
CA GLU A 37 16.85 5.96 -11.30
C GLU A 37 16.51 6.83 -10.08
N LYS A 38 17.12 8.01 -10.05
CA LYS A 38 16.93 8.97 -8.97
C LYS A 38 15.45 9.37 -8.89
N ASN A 39 14.88 9.30 -7.69
CA ASN A 39 13.47 9.60 -7.40
C ASN A 39 12.48 8.56 -7.93
N ASP A 40 12.93 7.35 -8.27
CA ASP A 40 12.01 6.23 -8.48
C ASP A 40 11.16 5.97 -7.24
N ILE A 41 9.93 5.53 -7.48
CA ILE A 41 8.92 5.31 -6.44
C ILE A 41 8.62 3.82 -6.34
N PHE A 42 8.94 3.23 -5.20
CA PHE A 42 8.60 1.86 -4.88
C PHE A 42 7.19 1.81 -4.30
N ILE A 43 6.31 1.03 -4.94
CA ILE A 43 4.95 0.82 -4.45
C ILE A 43 4.85 -0.62 -3.94
N VAL A 44 4.69 -0.75 -2.63
CA VAL A 44 4.76 -2.01 -1.89
C VAL A 44 3.38 -2.34 -1.34
N THR A 45 2.86 -3.53 -1.62
CA THR A 45 1.59 -3.95 -1.01
C THR A 45 1.73 -4.09 0.50
N GLN A 46 0.72 -3.66 1.26
CA GLN A 46 0.69 -3.85 2.72
C GLN A 46 0.87 -5.31 3.11
N LYS A 47 0.43 -6.25 2.27
CA LYS A 47 0.48 -7.68 2.57
C LYS A 47 1.88 -8.17 2.91
N ILE A 48 2.87 -7.80 2.11
CA ILE A 48 4.25 -8.22 2.36
C ILE A 48 4.86 -7.48 3.55
N VAL A 49 4.43 -6.24 3.80
CA VAL A 49 4.82 -5.46 4.98
C VAL A 49 4.28 -6.11 6.24
N SER A 50 2.98 -6.35 6.31
CA SER A 50 2.30 -7.03 7.41
C SER A 50 2.87 -8.43 7.68
N LYS A 51 3.22 -9.20 6.64
CA LYS A 51 3.90 -10.50 6.81
C LYS A 51 5.27 -10.33 7.47
N SER A 52 6.09 -9.40 6.97
CA SER A 52 7.42 -9.13 7.54
C SER A 52 7.35 -8.62 8.98
N GLU A 53 6.26 -7.96 9.36
CA GLU A 53 6.05 -7.39 10.70
C GLU A 53 5.30 -8.33 11.65
N GLY A 54 4.96 -9.56 11.25
CA GLY A 54 4.29 -10.52 12.14
C GLY A 54 2.82 -10.20 12.43
N MET A 55 2.14 -9.53 11.50
CA MET A 55 0.74 -9.11 11.65
C MET A 55 -0.27 -10.23 11.32
N GLU A 56 0.17 -11.46 11.08
CA GLU A 56 -0.70 -12.61 10.86
C GLU A 56 -1.29 -13.12 12.19
N ARG A 57 -2.56 -13.53 12.18
CA ARG A 57 -3.28 -14.10 13.32
C ARG A 57 -3.93 -15.41 12.91
N ASP A 58 -3.75 -16.45 13.72
CA ASP A 58 -4.36 -17.77 13.50
C ASP A 58 -5.80 -17.76 14.06
N LEU A 59 -6.79 -17.85 13.18
CA LEU A 59 -8.22 -17.82 13.55
C LEU A 59 -8.69 -19.08 14.28
N SER A 60 -7.82 -20.07 14.51
CA SER A 60 -8.09 -21.12 15.50
C SER A 60 -7.90 -20.64 16.94
N ASN A 61 -7.08 -19.60 17.14
CA ASN A 61 -6.76 -19.01 18.44
C ASN A 61 -7.38 -17.63 18.65
N TYR A 62 -7.79 -16.95 17.57
CA TYR A 62 -8.36 -15.59 17.60
C TYR A 62 -9.77 -15.59 17.02
N ASP A 63 -10.69 -14.89 17.69
CA ASP A 63 -12.01 -14.61 17.12
C ASP A 63 -11.94 -13.43 16.14
N PHE A 64 -12.58 -13.59 14.98
CA PHE A 64 -12.53 -12.56 13.94
C PHE A 64 -13.33 -11.31 14.30
N GLU A 65 -14.45 -11.43 15.03
CA GLU A 65 -15.20 -10.26 15.47
C GLU A 65 -14.44 -9.48 16.54
N GLU A 66 -13.71 -10.16 17.43
CA GLU A 66 -12.79 -9.53 18.39
C GLU A 66 -11.65 -8.79 17.69
N LEU A 67 -10.98 -9.42 16.72
CA LEU A 67 -9.94 -8.76 15.92
C LEU A 67 -10.50 -7.54 15.18
N LEU A 68 -11.68 -7.67 14.59
CA LEU A 68 -12.34 -6.56 13.91
C LEU A 68 -12.62 -5.40 14.87
N GLN A 69 -13.03 -5.69 16.11
CA GLN A 69 -13.24 -4.66 17.13
C GLN A 69 -11.92 -4.04 17.58
N SER A 70 -10.86 -4.84 17.78
CA SER A 70 -9.55 -4.33 18.22
C SER A 70 -8.91 -3.42 17.17
N GLU A 71 -9.03 -3.75 15.89
CA GLU A 71 -8.49 -2.95 14.77
C GLU A 71 -9.37 -1.75 14.40
N SER A 72 -10.57 -1.65 14.96
CA SER A 72 -11.53 -0.60 14.65
C SER A 72 -11.58 0.46 15.75
N LYS A 73 -11.37 1.71 15.37
CA LYS A 73 -11.76 2.86 16.20
C LYS A 73 -13.27 3.04 16.26
N LYS A 74 -13.97 2.72 15.17
CA LYS A 74 -15.45 2.80 15.10
C LYS A 74 -16.00 1.92 13.99
N ILE A 75 -17.02 1.13 14.31
CA ILE A 75 -17.84 0.47 13.28
C ILE A 75 -18.83 1.49 12.70
N ILE A 76 -18.80 1.68 11.38
CA ILE A 76 -19.65 2.63 10.66
C ILE A 76 -20.92 1.93 10.15
N ARG A 77 -20.80 0.73 9.59
CA ARG A 77 -21.92 -0.03 9.05
C ARG A 77 -21.62 -1.53 9.04
N LYS A 78 -22.63 -2.36 9.34
CA LYS A 78 -22.59 -3.82 9.15
C LYS A 78 -23.71 -4.23 8.19
N ARG A 79 -23.43 -5.12 7.24
CA ARG A 79 -24.42 -5.73 6.34
C ARG A 79 -24.03 -7.19 6.09
N GLY A 80 -24.66 -8.11 6.82
CA GLY A 80 -24.19 -9.50 6.89
C GLY A 80 -22.76 -9.52 7.42
N ASP A 81 -21.88 -10.25 6.74
CA ASP A 81 -20.46 -10.39 7.12
C ASP A 81 -19.61 -9.18 6.72
N LEU A 82 -20.13 -8.29 5.86
CA LEU A 82 -19.40 -7.09 5.45
C LEU A 82 -19.53 -6.01 6.53
N VAL A 83 -18.40 -5.57 7.06
CA VAL A 83 -18.33 -4.46 7.99
C VAL A 83 -17.53 -3.31 7.37
N ILE A 84 -18.04 -2.09 7.43
CA ILE A 84 -17.30 -0.87 7.14
C ILE A 84 -16.90 -0.26 8.48
N ALA A 85 -15.60 -0.08 8.69
CA ALA A 85 -15.04 0.42 9.92
C ALA A 85 -14.06 1.57 9.66
N LYS A 86 -13.92 2.44 10.65
CA LYS A 86 -12.79 3.36 10.75
C LYS A 86 -11.70 2.67 11.57
N THR A 87 -10.53 2.46 10.97
CA THR A 87 -9.36 1.89 11.66
C THR A 87 -8.73 2.89 12.63
N HIS A 88 -7.80 2.45 13.49
CA HIS A 88 -7.02 3.37 14.34
C HIS A 88 -6.14 4.33 13.53
N HIS A 89 -5.63 3.89 12.38
CA HIS A 89 -4.95 4.73 11.39
C HIS A 89 -5.83 5.86 10.84
N GLY A 90 -7.15 5.62 10.78
CA GLY A 90 -8.13 6.57 10.27
C GLY A 90 -8.77 6.18 8.93
N PHE A 91 -8.32 5.10 8.30
CA PHE A 91 -8.92 4.58 7.06
C PHE A 91 -10.37 4.16 7.28
N ILE A 92 -11.23 4.45 6.31
CA ILE A 92 -12.60 3.94 6.27
C ILE A 92 -12.65 2.85 5.20
N CYS A 93 -12.60 1.61 5.64
CA CYS A 93 -12.47 0.47 4.74
C CYS A 93 -13.29 -0.74 5.22
N ALA A 94 -13.39 -1.74 4.36
CA ALA A 94 -14.05 -3.00 4.68
C ALA A 94 -13.20 -3.78 5.69
N ASN A 95 -13.87 -4.38 6.68
CA ASN A 95 -13.31 -5.27 7.69
C ASN A 95 -12.07 -4.71 8.41
N ALA A 96 -12.03 -3.37 8.59
CA ALA A 96 -10.89 -2.67 9.19
C ALA A 96 -9.54 -2.90 8.47
N GLY A 97 -9.56 -3.28 7.18
CA GLY A 97 -8.35 -3.62 6.43
C GLY A 97 -7.79 -5.01 6.74
N ILE A 98 -8.50 -5.82 7.56
CA ILE A 98 -8.10 -7.19 7.84
C ILE A 98 -8.34 -8.05 6.60
N ASP A 99 -7.27 -8.64 6.09
CA ASP A 99 -7.28 -9.49 4.90
C ASP A 99 -7.32 -10.98 5.28
N LYS A 100 -8.18 -11.77 4.62
CA LYS A 100 -8.24 -13.24 4.72
C LYS A 100 -7.79 -13.94 3.44
N SER A 101 -7.39 -13.19 2.42
CA SER A 101 -6.96 -13.69 1.11
C SER A 101 -5.44 -13.78 1.01
N ASN A 102 -4.91 -14.71 0.21
CA ASN A 102 -3.46 -14.95 0.02
C ASN A 102 -2.65 -15.03 1.34
N VAL A 103 -3.30 -15.59 2.36
CA VAL A 103 -2.73 -15.92 3.67
C VAL A 103 -2.98 -17.42 3.92
N LYS A 104 -2.38 -17.99 4.97
CA LYS A 104 -2.62 -19.40 5.29
C LYS A 104 -4.12 -19.64 5.54
N LYS A 105 -4.58 -20.86 5.27
CA LYS A 105 -5.96 -21.23 5.59
C LYS A 105 -6.20 -21.01 7.09
N ASN A 106 -7.35 -20.43 7.43
CA ASN A 106 -7.71 -20.05 8.80
C ASN A 106 -6.79 -18.99 9.41
N SER A 107 -6.16 -18.12 8.63
CA SER A 107 -5.50 -16.93 9.16
C SER A 107 -6.14 -15.63 8.69
N ALA A 108 -5.87 -14.58 9.43
CA ALA A 108 -6.18 -13.20 9.09
C ALA A 108 -4.89 -12.38 9.16
N LEU A 109 -4.73 -11.43 8.25
CA LEU A 109 -3.60 -10.51 8.22
C LEU A 109 -4.11 -9.11 8.54
N LEU A 110 -3.58 -8.54 9.62
CA LEU A 110 -3.88 -7.18 10.03
C LEU A 110 -3.04 -6.19 9.20
N LEU A 111 -3.43 -4.92 9.18
CA LEU A 111 -2.61 -3.86 8.59
C LEU A 111 -1.32 -3.66 9.41
N PRO A 112 -0.24 -3.12 8.81
CA PRO A 112 0.93 -2.68 9.58
C PRO A 112 0.51 -1.66 10.63
N GLU A 113 1.10 -1.67 11.83
CA GLU A 113 0.73 -0.75 12.92
C GLU A 113 1.05 0.73 12.59
N ASP A 114 2.11 0.96 11.82
CA ASP A 114 2.49 2.28 11.32
C ASP A 114 3.09 2.15 9.92
N PRO A 115 2.24 2.16 8.86
CA PRO A 115 2.71 2.02 7.49
C PRO A 115 3.67 3.14 7.06
N ASN A 116 3.59 4.35 7.63
CA ASN A 116 4.54 5.42 7.30
C ASN A 116 5.94 5.08 7.82
N LYS A 117 6.02 4.54 9.04
CA LYS A 117 7.28 4.06 9.62
C LYS A 117 7.84 2.87 8.83
N SER A 118 6.99 1.94 8.41
CA SER A 118 7.40 0.82 7.55
C SER A 118 7.97 1.31 6.21
N ALA A 119 7.33 2.31 5.58
CA ALA A 119 7.80 2.93 4.34
C ALA A 119 9.14 3.63 4.54
N ASP A 120 9.33 4.35 5.65
CA ASP A 120 10.59 5.02 5.97
C ASP A 120 11.73 4.03 6.27
N LYS A 121 11.45 2.94 6.97
CA LYS A 121 12.41 1.85 7.21
C LYS A 121 12.87 1.22 5.90
N PHE A 122 11.92 0.91 5.01
CA PHE A 122 12.23 0.39 3.68
C PHE A 122 13.12 1.38 2.93
N ARG A 123 12.67 2.65 2.81
CA ARG A 123 13.38 3.70 2.07
C ARG A 123 14.82 3.84 2.54
N LYS A 124 15.04 4.09 3.83
CA LYS A 124 16.38 4.29 4.41
C LYS A 124 17.29 3.09 4.16
N ARG A 125 16.77 1.87 4.33
CA ARG A 125 17.57 0.66 4.09
C ARG A 125 17.92 0.53 2.61
N PHE A 126 16.96 0.73 1.71
CA PHE A 126 17.19 0.65 0.27
C PHE A 126 18.18 1.71 -0.21
N GLU A 127 18.02 2.96 0.22
CA GLU A 127 18.94 4.07 -0.09
C GLU A 127 20.37 3.74 0.40
N SER A 128 20.51 3.08 1.57
CA SER A 128 21.83 2.66 2.08
C SER A 128 22.51 1.58 1.24
N LEU A 129 21.74 0.77 0.51
CA LEU A 129 22.24 -0.31 -0.34
C LEU A 129 22.53 0.19 -1.76
N ALA A 130 21.61 0.97 -2.33
CA ALA A 130 21.67 1.46 -3.70
C ALA A 130 22.45 2.78 -3.85
N ASN A 131 22.71 3.50 -2.75
CA ASN A 131 23.31 4.83 -2.74
C ASN A 131 22.58 5.82 -3.66
N LEU A 132 21.24 5.76 -3.66
CA LEU A 132 20.36 6.52 -4.55
C LEU A 132 19.07 6.88 -3.81
N PRO A 133 18.60 8.14 -3.86
CA PRO A 133 17.38 8.54 -3.18
C PRO A 133 16.15 8.02 -3.94
N ILE A 134 15.19 7.50 -3.19
CA ILE A 134 13.94 6.92 -3.69
C ILE A 134 12.76 7.36 -2.82
N ALA A 135 11.54 7.13 -3.30
CA ALA A 135 10.34 7.20 -2.48
C ALA A 135 9.71 5.82 -2.31
N VAL A 136 8.90 5.66 -1.27
CA VAL A 136 8.16 4.42 -0.98
C VAL A 136 6.71 4.77 -0.67
N ILE A 137 5.78 4.04 -1.27
CA ILE A 137 4.35 4.06 -0.96
C ILE A 137 3.95 2.65 -0.56
N ILE A 138 3.27 2.50 0.57
CA ILE A 138 2.61 1.26 0.96
C ILE A 138 1.16 1.35 0.54
N SER A 139 0.69 0.38 -0.25
CA SER A 139 -0.66 0.38 -0.80
C SER A 139 -1.50 -0.77 -0.26
N ASP A 140 -2.81 -0.54 -0.12
CA ASP A 140 -3.80 -1.59 0.14
C ASP A 140 -5.01 -1.45 -0.77
N THR A 141 -5.72 -2.55 -1.00
CA THR A 141 -6.87 -2.58 -1.90
C THR A 141 -8.17 -2.30 -1.16
N PHE A 142 -8.81 -1.15 -1.44
CA PHE A 142 -10.12 -0.82 -0.86
C PHE A 142 -11.22 -0.67 -1.93
N GLY A 143 -12.46 -0.90 -1.48
CA GLY A 143 -13.63 -0.39 -2.19
C GLY A 143 -13.81 1.11 -1.93
N ARG A 144 -14.75 1.74 -2.64
CA ARG A 144 -15.04 3.18 -2.50
C ARG A 144 -16.50 3.50 -2.70
N ALA A 145 -16.94 4.63 -2.14
CA ALA A 145 -18.33 5.04 -2.23
C ALA A 145 -18.80 5.20 -3.68
N TRP A 146 -20.07 4.86 -3.92
CA TRP A 146 -20.81 5.07 -5.17
C TRP A 146 -20.33 4.32 -6.41
N ARG A 147 -19.22 3.57 -6.37
CA ARG A 147 -18.71 2.80 -7.52
C ARG A 147 -18.47 1.34 -7.17
N LYS A 148 -18.73 0.46 -8.15
CA LYS A 148 -18.35 -0.96 -8.08
C LYS A 148 -16.86 -1.12 -8.42
N GLY A 149 -16.23 -2.15 -7.84
CA GLY A 149 -14.80 -2.44 -7.99
C GLY A 149 -13.95 -1.88 -6.86
N GLN A 150 -12.72 -2.37 -6.79
CA GLN A 150 -11.70 -1.94 -5.83
C GLN A 150 -10.57 -1.22 -6.58
N VAL A 151 -9.83 -0.38 -5.86
CA VAL A 151 -8.57 0.21 -6.32
C VAL A 151 -7.57 0.18 -5.17
N ASN A 152 -6.29 0.38 -5.47
CA ASN A 152 -5.29 0.53 -4.44
C ASN A 152 -5.25 1.98 -3.94
N PHE A 153 -5.22 2.13 -2.62
CA PHE A 153 -5.01 3.38 -1.91
C PHE A 153 -3.68 3.33 -1.19
N ALA A 154 -3.03 4.47 -1.04
CA ALA A 154 -1.87 4.59 -0.18
C ALA A 154 -2.30 4.56 1.29
N ILE A 155 -1.68 3.68 2.07
CA ILE A 155 -1.86 3.62 3.53
C ILE A 155 -0.62 4.13 4.28
N GLY A 156 0.50 4.28 3.59
CA GLY A 156 1.71 4.88 4.14
C GLY A 156 2.64 5.37 3.03
N SER A 157 3.49 6.33 3.32
CA SER A 157 4.47 6.86 2.36
C SER A 157 5.71 7.43 3.04
N SER A 158 6.84 7.44 2.32
CA SER A 158 8.08 8.10 2.75
C SER A 158 8.88 8.57 1.54
N GLY A 159 9.53 9.74 1.65
CA GLY A 159 10.32 10.33 0.57
C GLY A 159 9.51 11.02 -0.54
N ILE A 160 8.19 11.17 -0.37
CA ILE A 160 7.27 11.82 -1.30
C ILE A 160 6.22 12.65 -0.55
N SER A 161 5.82 13.79 -1.13
CA SER A 161 4.66 14.56 -0.62
C SER A 161 3.36 13.84 -0.98
N PRO A 162 2.47 13.55 -0.01
CA PRO A 162 1.18 12.91 -0.29
C PRO A 162 0.28 13.71 -1.24
N ILE A 163 0.37 15.05 -1.15
CA ILE A 163 -0.48 15.99 -1.85
C ILE A 163 0.37 16.88 -2.76
N ASP A 164 -0.09 17.09 -3.99
CA ASP A 164 0.32 18.22 -4.82
C ASP A 164 -0.77 19.30 -4.78
N SER A 165 -0.46 20.42 -4.15
CA SER A 165 -1.40 21.52 -3.94
C SER A 165 -1.28 22.53 -5.08
N TYR A 166 -2.42 22.82 -5.69
CA TYR A 166 -2.58 23.89 -6.67
C TYR A 166 -3.26 25.12 -6.07
N ILE A 167 -3.55 25.12 -4.77
CA ILE A 167 -4.14 26.26 -4.07
C ILE A 167 -3.24 27.49 -4.25
N GLY A 168 -3.84 28.60 -4.67
CA GLY A 168 -3.12 29.85 -4.96
C GLY A 168 -2.41 29.89 -6.31
N LYS A 169 -2.43 28.81 -7.10
CA LYS A 169 -1.94 28.82 -8.49
C LYS A 169 -3.05 29.31 -9.43
N LEU A 170 -2.65 29.89 -10.55
CA LEU A 170 -3.57 30.34 -11.60
C LEU A 170 -3.86 29.21 -12.60
N ASP A 171 -5.11 29.13 -13.07
CA ASP A 171 -5.50 28.28 -14.19
C ASP A 171 -5.16 28.91 -15.55
N SER A 172 -5.56 28.27 -16.65
CA SER A 172 -5.29 28.76 -18.02
C SER A 172 -6.05 30.04 -18.39
N PHE A 173 -6.94 30.51 -17.53
CA PHE A 173 -7.74 31.72 -17.69
C PHE A 173 -7.47 32.75 -16.57
N ASP A 174 -6.32 32.62 -15.88
CA ASP A 174 -5.87 33.48 -14.79
C ASP A 174 -6.80 33.50 -13.55
N ASN A 175 -7.63 32.47 -13.35
CA ASN A 175 -8.39 32.33 -12.11
C ASN A 175 -7.56 31.61 -11.06
N GLU A 176 -7.65 32.07 -9.81
CA GLU A 176 -7.01 31.40 -8.68
C GLU A 176 -7.73 30.09 -8.32
N LEU A 177 -6.95 29.01 -8.24
CA LEU A 177 -7.42 27.72 -7.76
C LEU A 177 -7.49 27.75 -6.23
N ASN A 178 -8.67 27.48 -5.67
CA ASN A 178 -8.94 27.66 -4.24
C ASN A 178 -8.98 26.35 -3.42
N ALA A 179 -9.13 25.19 -4.06
CA ALA A 179 -9.33 23.90 -3.38
C ALA A 179 -8.70 22.71 -4.10
N THR A 180 -7.90 22.96 -5.15
CA THR A 180 -7.38 21.89 -6.00
C THR A 180 -6.14 21.29 -5.35
N GLU A 181 -6.30 20.11 -4.77
CA GLU A 181 -5.24 19.31 -4.19
C GLU A 181 -5.33 17.89 -4.76
N ILE A 182 -4.23 17.40 -5.31
CA ILE A 182 -4.16 16.08 -5.93
C ILE A 182 -3.49 15.13 -4.96
N ALA A 183 -4.18 14.03 -4.61
CA ALA A 183 -3.63 12.96 -3.79
C ALA A 183 -2.71 12.08 -4.64
N VAL A 184 -1.52 12.59 -4.97
CA VAL A 184 -0.57 11.96 -5.89
C VAL A 184 -0.22 10.53 -5.47
N ILE A 185 -0.08 10.28 -4.16
CA ILE A 185 0.25 8.93 -3.67
C ILE A 185 -0.89 7.92 -3.90
N ASP A 186 -2.15 8.35 -3.88
CA ASP A 186 -3.29 7.49 -4.18
C ASP A 186 -3.41 7.22 -5.68
N GLU A 187 -3.13 8.20 -6.53
CA GLU A 187 -3.09 8.02 -7.99
C GLU A 187 -2.00 7.01 -8.38
N LEU A 188 -0.81 7.15 -7.81
CA LEU A 188 0.31 6.23 -8.01
C LEU A 188 0.00 4.82 -7.48
N ALA A 189 -0.52 4.70 -6.25
CA ALA A 189 -0.92 3.42 -5.68
C ALA A 189 -1.98 2.72 -6.54
N SER A 190 -2.98 3.47 -7.01
CA SER A 190 -4.01 2.96 -7.92
C SER A 190 -3.43 2.49 -9.25
N ALA A 191 -2.50 3.23 -9.84
CA ALA A 191 -1.87 2.86 -11.12
C ALA A 191 -0.98 1.61 -10.99
N ALA A 192 -0.34 1.42 -9.83
CA ALA A 192 0.49 0.24 -9.56
C ALA A 192 -0.29 -1.08 -9.65
N GLU A 193 -1.58 -1.08 -9.29
CA GLU A 193 -2.44 -2.28 -9.36
C GLU A 193 -2.47 -2.88 -10.78
N LEU A 194 -2.34 -2.04 -11.81
CA LEU A 194 -2.37 -2.47 -13.22
C LEU A 194 -1.25 -3.47 -13.55
N VAL A 195 -0.11 -3.38 -12.86
CA VAL A 195 1.02 -4.31 -13.04
C VAL A 195 1.22 -5.25 -11.86
N MET A 196 0.80 -4.87 -10.65
CA MET A 196 0.94 -5.68 -9.44
C MET A 196 0.09 -6.95 -9.52
N LYS A 197 -1.18 -6.81 -9.94
CA LYS A 197 -2.19 -7.87 -10.06
C LYS A 197 -2.44 -8.65 -8.75
N LYS A 198 -3.61 -9.28 -8.65
CA LYS A 198 -4.02 -10.03 -7.43
C LYS A 198 -3.63 -11.51 -7.41
N THR A 199 -3.24 -12.06 -8.55
CA THR A 199 -3.00 -13.49 -8.74
C THR A 199 -1.79 -13.70 -9.62
N ILE A 200 -1.05 -14.77 -9.35
CA ILE A 200 0.20 -15.10 -10.05
C ILE A 200 -0.03 -15.48 -11.53
N ASP A 201 -1.27 -15.80 -11.95
CA ASP A 201 -1.54 -16.28 -13.31
C ASP A 201 -2.75 -15.62 -13.96
N ILE A 202 -2.58 -14.45 -14.58
CA ILE A 202 -3.53 -13.98 -15.62
C ILE A 202 -2.74 -13.49 -16.83
N TYR A 203 -2.20 -14.48 -17.56
CA TYR A 203 -2.13 -14.51 -19.01
C TYR A 203 -2.36 -15.96 -19.46
N GLN A 204 -3.61 -16.26 -19.84
CA GLN A 204 -3.92 -17.13 -20.97
C GLN A 204 -4.41 -16.25 -22.10
#